data_AF-A0A1C4ZBG1-F1
#
_entry.id   AF-A0A1C4ZBG1-F1
#
_cell.length_a   1.000
_cell.length_b   1.000
_cell.length_c   1.000
_cell.angle_alpha   90.00
_cell.angle_beta   90.00
_cell.angle_gamma   90.00
#
_symmetry.space_group_name_H-M   'P 1'
#
loop_
_entity.id
_entity.type
_entity.pdbx_description
1 polymer ?
#
loop_
_entity_poly.entity_id
_entity_poly.type
_entity_poly.pdbx_seq_one_letter_code
_entity_poly.pdbx_strand_id
1 'polypeptide(L)'
;MNTHSYGGYFMWPPGAYKAEGREVLPRVDQGTEAYFWTSSDYILSRAQEYRGTAIWPGRTGPVTDVLYSAAGNSADEHWYNRGIIGWDFEVGADIYDPATGRFTAVGFQPPFAEGHEEAMEFANGNIGILEVARAMPPTRVSLGHRWRSSSGSLGLRPSRSARVSRRTCTTRLMAVGRRTARRSWRWRGCARGFRASR
;
A
#
# COMPACT_ATOMS: atom_id res chain seq x y z
N MET A 1 10.44 -0.16 -6.95
CA MET A 1 10.52 -1.47 -6.28
C MET A 1 11.98 -1.82 -6.13
N ASN A 2 12.36 -2.23 -4.93
CA ASN A 2 13.67 -2.74 -4.58
C ASN A 2 13.51 -4.20 -4.12
N THR A 3 14.12 -5.16 -4.82
CA THR A 3 13.88 -6.59 -4.61
C THR A 3 15.13 -7.25 -4.02
N HIS A 4 14.92 -7.97 -2.92
CA HIS A 4 15.90 -8.69 -2.11
C HIS A 4 15.40 -10.12 -1.87
N SER A 5 16.25 -10.96 -1.29
CA SER A 5 15.84 -12.24 -0.71
C SER A 5 16.48 -12.39 0.68
N TYR A 6 15.87 -13.09 1.65
CA TYR A 6 14.64 -13.88 1.59
C TYR A 6 13.74 -13.62 2.81
N GLY A 7 12.56 -14.23 2.80
CA GLY A 7 11.69 -14.31 3.96
C GLY A 7 10.29 -13.76 3.73
N GLY A 8 9.93 -13.38 2.51
CA GLY A 8 8.56 -12.96 2.23
C GLY A 8 8.14 -11.73 3.04
N TYR A 9 8.84 -10.61 2.84
CA TYR A 9 8.49 -9.31 3.39
C TYR A 9 8.03 -8.37 2.28
N PHE A 10 7.04 -7.54 2.58
CA PHE A 10 6.54 -6.53 1.67
C PHE A 10 6.37 -5.21 2.37
N MET A 11 7.28 -4.28 2.10
CA MET A 11 7.51 -3.16 2.99
C MET A 11 7.52 -1.82 2.26
N TRP A 12 7.37 -0.73 3.01
CA TRP A 12 7.47 0.64 2.51
C TRP A 12 8.09 1.59 3.55
N PRO A 13 8.39 2.84 3.18
CA PRO A 13 8.91 3.85 4.10
C PRO A 13 7.98 4.14 5.30
N PRO A 14 8.52 4.54 6.46
CA PRO A 14 9.93 4.70 6.78
C PRO A 14 10.65 3.37 7.06
N GLY A 15 11.94 3.30 6.69
CA GLY A 15 12.86 2.23 7.08
C GLY A 15 13.95 2.61 8.07
N ALA A 16 14.32 3.88 8.17
CA ALA A 16 15.36 4.30 9.13
C ALA A 16 14.78 4.77 10.48
N TYR A 17 15.45 4.34 11.57
CA TYR A 17 15.35 4.97 12.90
C TYR A 17 16.71 5.08 13.59
N LYS A 18 16.90 6.09 14.45
CA LYS A 18 18.07 6.16 15.35
C LYS A 18 17.92 5.10 16.44
N ALA A 19 18.98 4.31 16.68
CA ALA A 19 18.92 3.25 17.69
C ALA A 19 18.58 3.79 19.09
N GLU A 20 19.21 4.91 19.47
CA GLU A 20 18.86 5.64 20.68
C GLU A 20 17.48 6.30 20.51
N GLY A 21 16.56 6.00 21.44
CA GLY A 21 15.21 6.55 21.44
C GLY A 21 14.26 6.02 20.35
N ARG A 22 14.72 5.16 19.43
CA ARG A 22 13.96 4.68 18.26
C ARG A 22 13.28 5.81 17.49
N GLU A 23 14.01 6.92 17.30
CA GLU A 23 13.52 8.07 16.54
C GLU A 23 13.41 7.71 15.05
N VAL A 24 12.19 7.47 14.57
CA VAL A 24 11.90 7.12 13.17
C VAL A 24 11.96 8.34 12.25
N LEU A 25 12.25 8.11 10.96
CA LEU A 25 11.94 9.11 9.94
C LEU A 25 10.43 9.44 9.93
N PRO A 26 10.04 10.65 9.48
CA PRO A 26 8.64 11.07 9.51
C PRO A 26 7.74 10.06 8.79
N ARG A 27 6.75 9.53 9.51
CA ARG A 27 5.70 8.71 8.89
C ARG A 27 4.93 9.52 7.85
N VAL A 28 4.38 8.80 6.89
CA VAL A 28 3.48 9.38 5.91
C VAL A 28 2.16 9.78 6.58
N ASP A 29 1.42 10.68 5.95
CA ASP A 29 0.07 11.03 6.42
C ASP A 29 -0.88 9.83 6.27
N GLN A 30 -1.99 9.85 7.00
CA GLN A 30 -2.94 8.74 7.04
C GLN A 30 -3.51 8.37 5.65
N GLY A 31 -3.69 9.33 4.75
CA GLY A 31 -4.19 9.07 3.41
C GLY A 31 -3.17 8.33 2.56
N THR A 32 -1.90 8.75 2.64
CA THR A 32 -0.79 8.05 1.99
C THR A 32 -0.58 6.66 2.58
N GLU A 33 -0.68 6.50 3.91
CA GLU A 33 -0.58 5.19 4.56
C GLU A 33 -1.70 4.25 4.07
N ALA A 34 -2.94 4.74 4.00
CA ALA A 34 -4.06 3.96 3.47
C ALA A 34 -3.85 3.57 2.00
N TYR A 35 -3.20 4.43 1.20
CA TYR A 35 -2.83 4.12 -0.17
C TYR A 35 -1.79 3.00 -0.24
N PHE A 36 -0.76 3.03 0.62
CA PHE A 36 0.20 1.93 0.74
C PHE A 36 -0.52 0.62 1.04
N TRP A 37 -1.33 0.56 2.10
CA TRP A 37 -2.08 -0.65 2.45
C TRP A 37 -2.95 -1.17 1.31
N THR A 38 -3.80 -0.31 0.72
CA THR A 38 -4.71 -0.72 -0.35
C THR A 38 -3.95 -1.23 -1.59
N SER A 39 -2.85 -0.55 -1.94
CA SER A 39 -2.00 -0.95 -3.06
C SER A 39 -1.26 -2.26 -2.76
N SER A 40 -0.75 -2.40 -1.54
CA SER A 40 -0.07 -3.59 -1.05
C SER A 40 -0.98 -4.81 -1.10
N ASP A 41 -2.23 -4.70 -0.65
CA ASP A 41 -3.22 -5.79 -0.73
C ASP A 41 -3.41 -6.28 -2.16
N TYR A 42 -3.51 -5.35 -3.11
CA TYR A 42 -3.63 -5.69 -4.52
C TYR A 42 -2.35 -6.35 -5.06
N ILE A 43 -1.17 -5.76 -4.81
CA ILE A 43 0.13 -6.29 -5.25
C ILE A 43 0.36 -7.71 -4.70
N LEU A 44 0.06 -7.92 -3.42
CA LEU A 44 0.19 -9.21 -2.77
C LEU A 44 -0.84 -10.23 -3.26
N SER A 45 -2.04 -9.78 -3.67
CA SER A 45 -2.99 -10.67 -4.35
C SER A 45 -2.48 -11.12 -5.71
N ARG A 46 -1.76 -10.25 -6.44
CA ARG A 46 -1.14 -10.62 -7.72
C ARG A 46 -0.07 -11.70 -7.54
N ALA A 47 0.78 -11.56 -6.52
CA ALA A 47 1.78 -12.57 -6.18
C ALA A 47 1.12 -13.92 -5.84
N GLN A 48 0.08 -13.89 -5.00
CA GLN A 48 -0.69 -15.08 -4.59
C GLN A 48 -1.29 -15.86 -5.76
N GLU A 49 -1.65 -15.22 -6.88
CA GLU A 49 -2.32 -15.89 -8.00
C GLU A 49 -1.49 -17.00 -8.67
N TYR A 50 -0.16 -16.99 -8.54
CA TYR A 50 0.68 -17.99 -9.21
C TYR A 50 0.56 -19.37 -8.54
N ARG A 51 0.81 -19.43 -7.22
CA ARG A 51 0.81 -20.69 -6.46
C ARG A 51 0.24 -20.61 -5.04
N GLY A 52 -0.46 -19.52 -4.72
CA GLY A 52 -1.13 -19.33 -3.43
C GLY A 52 -0.23 -18.86 -2.28
N THR A 53 1.01 -18.47 -2.57
CA THR A 53 1.94 -17.97 -1.55
C THR A 53 1.45 -16.67 -0.94
N ALA A 54 1.30 -16.62 0.38
CA ALA A 54 0.87 -15.44 1.10
C ALA A 54 2.03 -14.79 1.87
N ILE A 55 2.15 -13.47 1.76
CA ILE A 55 3.00 -12.66 2.64
C ILE A 55 2.22 -12.37 3.91
N TRP A 56 2.87 -12.58 5.05
CA TRP A 56 2.19 -12.53 6.34
C TRP A 56 1.90 -11.08 6.75
N PRO A 57 0.80 -10.82 7.48
CA PRO A 57 0.53 -9.48 8.01
C PRO A 57 1.68 -8.94 8.87
N GLY A 58 2.35 -9.81 9.66
CA GLY A 58 3.53 -9.43 10.45
C GLY A 58 4.80 -9.15 9.64
N ARG A 59 4.78 -9.39 8.32
CA ARG A 59 5.87 -9.11 7.37
C ARG A 59 5.47 -8.06 6.33
N THR A 60 4.31 -7.42 6.50
CA THR A 60 3.76 -6.40 5.59
C THR A 60 3.57 -5.10 6.34
N GLY A 61 4.19 -4.01 5.91
CA GLY A 61 4.10 -2.74 6.63
C GLY A 61 5.27 -1.80 6.40
N PRO A 62 5.30 -0.65 7.11
CA PRO A 62 6.50 0.17 7.17
C PRO A 62 7.70 -0.66 7.64
N VAL A 63 8.85 -0.53 6.99
CA VAL A 63 10.07 -1.33 7.29
C VAL A 63 10.44 -1.26 8.78
N THR A 64 10.27 -0.09 9.41
CA THR A 64 10.52 0.10 10.84
C THR A 64 9.60 -0.70 11.78
N ASP A 65 8.41 -1.10 11.31
CA ASP A 65 7.44 -1.87 12.09
C ASP A 65 7.62 -3.39 11.94
N VAL A 66 8.04 -3.85 10.76
CA VAL A 66 8.05 -5.29 10.42
C VAL A 66 9.44 -5.90 10.32
N LEU A 67 10.50 -5.09 10.29
CA LEU A 67 11.88 -5.57 10.15
C LEU A 67 12.82 -4.98 11.23
N TYR A 68 13.69 -4.04 10.86
CA TYR A 68 14.63 -3.34 11.73
C TYR A 68 15.04 -2.01 11.09
N SER A 69 15.84 -1.18 11.78
CA SER A 69 16.34 0.07 11.21
C SER A 69 17.25 -0.16 10.00
N ALA A 70 16.79 0.23 8.83
CA ALA A 70 17.52 0.14 7.57
C ALA A 70 17.86 1.55 7.05
N ALA A 71 18.79 2.23 7.73
CA ALA A 71 19.29 3.52 7.26
C ALA A 71 19.96 3.39 5.89
N GLY A 72 19.60 4.28 4.95
CA GLY A 72 20.05 4.19 3.56
C GLY A 72 19.21 3.29 2.67
N ASN A 73 18.04 2.84 3.14
CA ASN A 73 17.07 2.13 2.31
C ASN A 73 16.71 2.96 1.06
N SER A 74 16.78 2.31 -0.10
CA SER A 74 16.45 2.95 -1.37
C SER A 74 14.99 3.39 -1.45
N ALA A 75 14.02 2.72 -0.81
CA ALA A 75 12.64 3.18 -0.77
C ALA A 75 12.49 4.50 -0.01
N ASP A 76 13.21 4.67 1.12
CA ASP A 76 13.26 5.93 1.86
C ASP A 76 13.84 7.06 0.99
N GLU A 77 14.94 6.81 0.27
CA GLU A 77 15.55 7.79 -0.64
C GLU A 77 14.57 8.23 -1.74
N HIS A 78 13.86 7.28 -2.38
CA HIS A 78 12.87 7.59 -3.41
C HIS A 78 11.70 8.40 -2.85
N TRP A 79 11.23 8.05 -1.65
CA TRP A 79 10.11 8.73 -1.02
C TRP A 79 10.47 10.15 -0.57
N TYR A 80 11.46 10.29 0.31
CA TYR A 80 11.75 11.57 0.97
C TYR A 80 12.43 12.58 0.05
N ASN A 81 13.31 12.13 -0.84
CA ASN A 81 14.12 13.03 -1.65
C ASN A 81 13.60 13.19 -3.09
N ARG A 82 12.79 12.25 -3.59
CA ARG A 82 12.34 12.24 -4.99
C ARG A 82 10.83 12.29 -5.15
N GLY A 83 10.06 12.09 -4.08
CA GLY A 83 8.60 12.07 -4.16
C GLY A 83 8.05 10.90 -4.97
N ILE A 84 8.79 9.79 -5.01
CA ILE A 84 8.43 8.56 -5.72
C ILE A 84 7.98 7.54 -4.68
N ILE A 85 6.83 6.90 -4.91
CA ILE A 85 6.36 5.82 -4.05
C ILE A 85 7.28 4.60 -4.23
N GLY A 86 7.81 4.10 -3.11
CA GLY A 86 8.72 2.98 -3.07
C GLY A 86 8.17 1.85 -2.20
N TRP A 87 8.33 0.63 -2.67
CA TRP A 87 8.17 -0.60 -1.89
C TRP A 87 9.48 -1.38 -1.95
N ASP A 88 9.72 -2.16 -0.90
CA ASP A 88 10.77 -3.16 -0.77
C ASP A 88 10.12 -4.55 -0.73
N PHE A 89 10.67 -5.49 -1.50
CA PHE A 89 10.21 -6.88 -1.53
C PHE A 89 11.36 -7.80 -1.12
N GLU A 90 11.16 -8.61 -0.09
CA GLU A 90 11.99 -9.78 0.20
C GLU A 90 11.28 -11.02 -0.35
N VAL A 91 11.80 -11.61 -1.43
CA VAL A 91 11.23 -12.82 -2.05
C VAL A 91 11.46 -14.06 -1.16
N GLY A 92 11.12 -15.24 -1.64
CA GLY A 92 11.32 -16.49 -0.88
C GLY A 92 10.53 -16.52 0.43
N ALA A 93 9.21 -16.38 0.32
CA ALA A 93 8.30 -16.60 1.44
C ALA A 93 8.27 -18.07 1.84
N ASP A 94 7.97 -18.35 3.11
CA ASP A 94 7.83 -19.72 3.59
C ASP A 94 6.62 -20.40 2.91
N ILE A 95 6.79 -21.63 2.44
CA ILE A 95 5.75 -22.37 1.71
C ILE A 95 4.98 -23.26 2.67
N TYR A 96 3.65 -23.24 2.59
CA TYR A 96 2.81 -24.14 3.36
C TYR A 96 2.87 -25.56 2.79
N ASP A 97 3.32 -26.51 3.60
CA ASP A 97 3.26 -27.94 3.31
C ASP A 97 1.98 -28.54 3.94
N PRO A 98 0.97 -28.94 3.12
CA PRO A 98 -0.27 -29.51 3.63
C PRO A 98 -0.09 -30.91 4.23
N ALA A 99 0.97 -31.64 3.87
CA ALA A 99 1.23 -32.99 4.41
C ALA A 99 1.69 -32.94 5.87
N THR A 100 2.51 -31.93 6.21
CA THR A 100 2.99 -31.72 7.59
C THR A 100 2.21 -30.66 8.36
N GLY A 101 1.40 -29.86 7.67
CA GLY A 101 0.65 -28.74 8.24
C GLY A 101 1.56 -27.59 8.71
N ARG A 102 2.73 -27.42 8.08
CA ARG A 102 3.76 -26.46 8.50
C ARG A 102 4.24 -25.61 7.35
N PHE A 103 4.69 -24.40 7.67
CA PHE A 103 5.43 -23.57 6.74
C PHE A 103 6.90 -23.98 6.73
N THR A 104 7.48 -24.09 5.54
CA THR A 104 8.88 -24.47 5.32
C THR A 104 9.62 -23.34 4.61
N ALA A 105 10.77 -22.95 5.15
CA ALA A 105 11.61 -21.92 4.57
C ALA A 105 12.30 -22.41 3.29
N VAL A 106 12.34 -21.55 2.28
CA VAL A 106 13.05 -21.78 1.01
C VAL A 106 14.51 -21.34 1.06
N GLY A 107 14.83 -20.37 1.93
CA GLY A 107 16.18 -19.88 2.18
C GLY A 107 16.71 -18.88 1.13
N PHE A 108 17.96 -18.44 1.30
CA PHE A 108 18.63 -17.52 0.37
C PHE A 108 19.02 -18.16 -0.97
N GLN A 109 19.18 -19.49 -0.99
CA GLN A 109 19.70 -20.24 -2.14
C GLN A 109 18.82 -21.47 -2.39
N PRO A 110 17.55 -21.26 -2.77
CA PRO A 110 16.68 -22.37 -3.13
C PRO A 110 17.25 -23.11 -4.36
N PRO A 111 16.94 -24.41 -4.53
CA PRO A 111 17.20 -25.10 -5.78
C PRO A 111 16.57 -24.34 -6.96
N PHE A 112 17.15 -24.45 -8.15
CA PHE A 112 16.68 -23.72 -9.33
C PHE A 112 15.17 -23.86 -9.59
N ALA A 113 14.63 -25.07 -9.40
CA ALA A 113 13.20 -25.32 -9.55
C ALA A 113 12.36 -24.42 -8.65
N GLU A 114 12.72 -24.29 -7.38
CA GLU A 114 12.02 -23.40 -6.44
C GLU A 114 12.29 -21.92 -6.75
N GLY A 115 13.54 -21.54 -7.05
CA GLY A 115 13.86 -20.16 -7.44
C GLY A 115 13.13 -19.70 -8.72
N HIS A 116 12.81 -20.63 -9.64
CA HIS A 116 11.98 -20.34 -10.80
C HIS A 116 10.54 -20.03 -10.40
N GLU A 117 9.96 -20.83 -9.51
CA GLU A 117 8.59 -20.61 -9.02
C GLU A 117 8.48 -19.28 -8.26
N GLU A 118 9.46 -18.95 -7.40
CA GLU A 118 9.54 -17.64 -6.74
C GLU A 118 9.61 -16.50 -7.77
N ALA A 119 10.44 -16.63 -8.81
CA ALA A 119 10.57 -15.60 -9.83
C ALA A 119 9.23 -15.31 -10.55
N MET A 120 8.47 -16.36 -10.86
CA MET A 120 7.15 -16.22 -11.51
C MET A 120 6.10 -15.60 -10.57
N GLU A 121 6.10 -16.03 -9.31
CA GLU A 121 5.25 -15.49 -8.26
C GLU A 121 5.47 -13.98 -8.07
N PHE A 122 6.71 -13.57 -7.83
CA PHE A 122 7.03 -12.17 -7.55
C PHE A 122 7.07 -11.30 -8.82
N ALA A 123 7.20 -11.90 -10.01
CA ALA A 123 6.94 -11.20 -11.26
C ALA A 123 5.48 -10.72 -11.35
N ASN A 124 4.50 -11.51 -10.88
CA ASN A 124 3.11 -11.04 -10.82
C ASN A 124 2.94 -9.87 -9.85
N GLY A 125 3.57 -9.93 -8.67
CA GLY A 125 3.59 -8.79 -7.74
C GLY A 125 4.19 -7.53 -8.36
N ASN A 126 5.30 -7.67 -9.09
CA ASN A 126 5.93 -6.56 -9.83
C ASN A 126 5.01 -5.98 -10.91
N ILE A 127 4.25 -6.82 -11.63
CA ILE A 127 3.21 -6.35 -12.55
C ILE A 127 2.12 -5.57 -11.80
N GLY A 128 1.69 -6.06 -10.62
CA GLY A 128 0.74 -5.37 -9.75
C GLY A 128 1.17 -3.94 -9.39
N ILE A 129 2.48 -3.71 -9.18
CA ILE A 129 3.01 -2.37 -8.92
C ILE A 129 2.85 -1.45 -10.13
N LEU A 130 3.10 -1.98 -11.34
CA LEU A 130 2.91 -1.21 -12.57
C LEU A 130 1.43 -0.89 -12.80
N GLU A 131 0.54 -1.82 -12.45
CA GLU A 131 -0.91 -1.62 -12.49
C GLU A 131 -1.36 -0.54 -11.50
N VAL A 132 -0.84 -0.56 -10.27
CA VAL A 132 -1.05 0.51 -9.26
C VAL A 132 -0.56 1.85 -9.79
N ALA A 133 0.67 1.91 -10.31
CA ALA A 133 1.25 3.14 -10.86
C ALA A 133 0.44 3.70 -12.03
N ARG A 134 -0.09 2.81 -12.89
CA ARG A 134 -0.97 3.18 -14.00
C ARG A 134 -2.34 3.68 -13.54
N ALA A 135 -2.90 3.08 -12.49
CA ALA A 135 -4.20 3.46 -11.94
C ALA A 135 -4.13 4.75 -11.11
N MET A 136 -2.95 5.12 -10.62
CA MET A 136 -2.75 6.32 -9.83
C MET A 136 -3.03 7.59 -10.65
N PRO A 137 -3.94 8.47 -10.22
CA PRO A 137 -4.17 9.73 -10.91
C PRO A 137 -2.91 10.63 -10.81
N PRO A 138 -2.63 11.49 -11.81
CA PRO A 138 -1.44 12.36 -11.83
C PRO A 138 -1.46 13.47 -10.75
N THR A 139 -2.46 13.49 -9.88
CA THR A 139 -2.48 14.37 -8.71
C THR A 139 -1.38 13.92 -7.76
N ARG A 140 -0.29 14.71 -7.72
CA ARG A 140 0.75 14.64 -6.70
C ARG A 140 0.09 14.35 -5.35
N VAL A 141 0.47 13.24 -4.73
CA VAL A 141 0.47 13.17 -3.26
C VAL A 141 1.12 14.48 -2.82
N SER A 142 0.36 15.34 -2.14
CA SER A 142 0.89 16.63 -1.72
C SER A 142 1.96 16.35 -0.69
N LEU A 143 3.21 16.21 -1.17
CA LEU A 143 4.40 15.99 -0.37
C LEU A 143 4.56 17.21 0.54
N GLY A 144 3.94 17.14 1.72
CA GLY A 144 4.08 18.13 2.79
C GLY A 144 5.47 18.11 3.43
N HIS A 145 6.37 17.25 2.98
CA HIS A 145 7.67 17.01 3.59
C HIS A 145 8.81 17.32 2.63
N ARG A 146 9.10 18.61 2.45
CA ARG A 146 10.47 19.00 2.12
C ARG A 146 11.28 18.92 3.42
N TRP A 147 11.99 17.81 3.63
CA TRP A 147 13.00 17.76 4.70
C TRP A 147 14.09 18.78 4.36
N ARG A 148 14.15 19.87 5.12
CA ARG A 148 15.22 20.86 5.04
C ARG A 148 16.17 20.53 6.17
N SER A 149 17.40 20.12 5.86
CA SER A 149 18.47 20.11 6.85
C SER A 149 18.63 21.54 7.38
N SER A 150 18.30 21.76 8.64
CA SER A 150 18.42 23.06 9.28
C SER A 150 19.86 23.27 9.76
N SER A 151 20.72 23.71 8.84
CA SER A 151 21.93 24.46 9.18
C SER A 151 21.85 25.81 8.45
N GLY A 152 21.24 26.81 9.10
CA GLY A 152 21.13 28.15 8.54
C GLY A 152 20.13 29.05 9.27
N SER A 153 20.67 29.83 10.22
CA SER A 153 20.22 31.12 10.78
C SER A 153 18.79 31.65 10.52
N LEU A 154 18.18 32.03 11.64
CA LEU A 154 16.92 32.77 11.80
C LEU A 154 16.77 33.99 10.87
N GLY A 155 15.60 34.08 10.23
CA GLY A 155 15.11 35.27 9.54
C GLY A 155 13.62 35.16 9.24
N LEU A 156 12.78 35.53 10.20
CA LEU A 156 11.32 35.61 10.03
C LEU A 156 10.97 36.71 9.02
N ARG A 157 10.29 36.34 7.94
CA ARG A 157 9.55 37.26 7.06
C ARG A 157 8.08 36.83 7.01
N PRO A 158 7.10 37.69 7.36
CA PRO A 158 5.70 37.34 7.23
C PRO A 158 5.28 37.36 5.75
N SER A 159 4.71 36.26 5.26
CA SER A 159 4.10 36.17 3.94
C SER A 159 2.67 36.73 3.96
N ARG A 160 2.33 37.46 2.89
CA ARG A 160 1.08 38.19 2.70
C ARG A 160 -0.15 37.28 2.65
N SER A 161 -1.27 37.77 3.17
CA SER A 161 -2.58 37.09 3.22
C SER A 161 -3.07 36.62 1.84
N ALA A 162 -3.42 35.34 1.73
CA ALA A 162 -4.18 34.82 0.60
C ALA A 162 -5.67 35.18 0.76
N ARG A 163 -6.22 35.85 -0.24
CA ARG A 163 -7.63 36.26 -0.31
C ARG A 163 -8.49 35.05 -0.69
N VAL A 164 -9.38 34.63 0.20
CA VAL A 164 -10.35 33.56 -0.06
C VAL A 164 -11.46 34.09 -0.97
N SER A 165 -11.54 33.59 -2.21
CA SER A 165 -12.68 33.80 -3.09
C SER A 165 -13.74 32.74 -2.79
N ARG A 166 -14.82 33.14 -2.12
CA ARG A 166 -16.01 32.29 -1.92
C ARG A 166 -16.78 32.23 -3.23
N ARG A 167 -16.80 31.07 -3.89
CA ARG A 167 -17.83 30.76 -4.89
C ARG A 167 -19.02 30.13 -4.17
N THR A 168 -20.10 30.89 -4.03
CA THR A 168 -21.42 30.39 -3.66
C THR A 168 -21.95 29.53 -4.81
N CYS A 169 -22.26 28.27 -4.53
CA CYS A 169 -23.02 27.41 -5.45
C CYS A 169 -24.47 27.41 -4.98
N THR A 170 -25.33 28.20 -5.63
CA THR A 170 -26.78 28.19 -5.45
C THR A 170 -27.37 26.95 -6.13
N THR A 171 -27.93 26.04 -5.34
CA THR A 171 -28.76 24.93 -5.82
C THR A 171 -30.05 25.50 -6.41
N ARG A 172 -30.24 25.40 -7.73
CA ARG A 172 -31.50 25.72 -8.39
C ARG A 172 -32.35 24.45 -8.45
N LEU A 173 -33.38 24.39 -7.62
CA LEU A 173 -34.47 23.42 -7.75
C LEU A 173 -35.20 23.69 -9.09
N MET A 174 -35.29 22.69 -9.97
CA MET A 174 -36.27 22.67 -11.04
C MET A 174 -37.18 21.46 -10.85
N ALA A 175 -38.45 21.74 -10.58
CA ALA A 175 -39.53 20.77 -10.64
C ALA A 175 -40.36 21.05 -11.89
N VAL A 176 -40.50 20.05 -12.79
CA VAL A 176 -41.61 19.75 -13.73
C VAL A 176 -41.19 18.42 -14.39
N GLY A 177 -41.99 17.37 -14.57
CA GLY A 177 -43.40 17.13 -14.38
C GLY A 177 -43.70 15.64 -14.66
N ARG A 178 -44.86 15.18 -14.18
CA ARG A 178 -45.36 13.82 -14.29
C ARG A 178 -45.52 13.38 -15.75
N ARG A 179 -44.99 12.22 -16.14
CA ARG A 179 -45.65 11.27 -17.06
C ARG A 179 -45.39 9.83 -16.64
N THR A 180 -46.49 9.10 -16.60
CA THR A 180 -46.69 7.69 -16.31
C THR A 180 -46.00 6.78 -17.34
N ALA A 181 -45.23 5.79 -16.87
CA ALA A 181 -45.07 4.51 -17.57
C ALA A 181 -44.64 3.44 -16.55
N ARG A 182 -45.58 2.52 -16.27
CA ARG A 182 -45.32 1.28 -15.55
C ARG A 182 -44.33 0.44 -16.34
N ARG A 183 -43.20 0.04 -15.73
CA ARG A 183 -42.54 -1.23 -16.02
C ARG A 183 -42.06 -1.85 -14.71
N SER A 184 -42.78 -2.91 -14.34
CA SER A 184 -42.46 -3.82 -13.25
C SER A 184 -41.26 -4.69 -13.61
N TRP A 185 -40.28 -4.77 -12.73
CA TRP A 185 -39.40 -5.93 -12.60
C TRP A 185 -39.32 -6.32 -11.13
N ARG A 186 -39.90 -7.49 -10.82
CA ARG A 186 -39.89 -8.12 -9.50
C ARG A 186 -38.47 -8.57 -9.18
N TRP A 187 -37.94 -8.12 -8.04
CA TRP A 187 -36.87 -8.80 -7.34
C TRP A 187 -37.42 -10.09 -6.73
N ARG A 188 -36.88 -11.25 -7.13
CA ARG A 188 -37.05 -12.50 -6.39
C ARG A 188 -36.00 -12.50 -5.27
N GLY A 189 -36.47 -12.34 -4.03
CA GLY A 189 -35.64 -12.53 -2.84
C GLY A 189 -35.32 -14.01 -2.62
N CYS A 190 -34.08 -14.29 -2.27
CA CYS A 190 -33.66 -15.55 -1.68
C CYS A 190 -33.46 -15.29 -0.18
N ALA A 191 -34.51 -15.49 0.61
CA ALA A 191 -34.44 -15.48 2.06
C ALA A 191 -34.38 -16.92 2.55
N ARG A 192 -33.24 -17.35 3.10
CA ARG A 192 -33.15 -18.59 3.87
C ARG A 192 -33.56 -18.28 5.31
N GLY A 193 -34.68 -18.84 5.74
CA GLY A 193 -35.18 -18.76 7.10
C GLY A 193 -34.40 -19.69 8.03
N PHE A 194 -33.95 -19.15 9.15
CA PHE A 194 -33.50 -19.91 10.32
C PHE A 194 -34.73 -20.13 11.20
N ARG A 195 -35.08 -21.39 11.49
CA ARG A 195 -36.07 -21.76 12.51
C ARG A 195 -35.32 -22.30 13.72
N ALA A 196 -35.49 -21.65 14.86
CA ALA A 196 -35.19 -22.22 16.16
C ALA A 196 -36.41 -23.03 16.65
N SER A 197 -36.17 -24.21 17.21
CA SER A 197 -37.11 -24.90 18.08
C SER A 197 -36.37 -25.39 19.32
N ARG A 198 -37.09 -25.33 20.45
CA ARG A 198 -36.70 -25.76 21.78
C ARG A 198 -36.45 -27.26 21.87
#